data_AF-A0A2R7KJU3-F1
#
_entry.id   AF-A0A2R7KJU3-F1
#
_cell.length_a   1.000
_cell.length_b   1.000
_cell.length_c   1.000
_cell.angle_alpha   90.00
_cell.angle_beta   90.00
_cell.angle_gamma   90.00
#
_symmetry.space_group_name_H-M   'P 1'
#
loop_
_entity.id
_entity.type
_entity.pdbx_description
1 polymer ?
#
loop_
_entity_poly.entity_id
_entity_poly.type
_entity_poly.pdbx_seq_one_letter_code
_entity_poly.pdbx_strand_id
1 'polypeptide(L)'
;MNNDTWILKYWPLHGSAPVFLLWYTDTDKENTDKLFTFKTGEIFASHSLNDLKATIIQNFDAINEFENLKNWLNDFENLDFNELTVYDMPKMYAAVKAQEFEMETLEDLTNFINLFGDYVHQDDSNKYLMPLSYNKHLRKAWDYFYDSVFWPRFNDKDRFETWERPPFKVNAVKMTQGLEELIESFEGNMIVLNYTL
;
A
#
# COMPACT_ATOMS: atom_id res chain seq x y z
N MET A 1 -9.98 -2.95 21.85
CA MET A 1 -8.83 -3.39 21.04
C MET A 1 -8.88 -2.53 19.79
N ASN A 2 -7.85 -1.74 19.52
CA ASN A 2 -7.74 -1.06 18.24
C ASN A 2 -7.32 -2.12 17.23
N ASN A 3 -8.26 -2.56 16.40
CA ASN A 3 -7.94 -3.34 15.23
C ASN A 3 -7.78 -2.32 14.10
N ASP A 4 -6.58 -1.75 13.98
CA ASP A 4 -6.28 -0.78 12.92
C ASP A 4 -6.21 -1.56 11.60
N THR A 5 -7.37 -1.72 10.98
CA THR A 5 -7.53 -2.33 9.66
C THR A 5 -7.91 -1.25 8.67
N TRP A 6 -7.08 -1.09 7.65
CA TRP A 6 -7.26 -0.14 6.58
C TRP A 6 -7.75 -0.85 5.33
N ILE A 7 -8.85 -0.33 4.80
CA ILE A 7 -9.36 -0.74 3.51
C ILE A 7 -8.74 0.19 2.46
N LEU A 8 -7.97 -0.40 1.56
CA LEU A 8 -7.29 0.33 0.52
C LEU A 8 -8.10 0.25 -0.76
N LYS A 9 -8.46 1.40 -1.32
CA LYS A 9 -9.02 1.47 -2.68
C LYS A 9 -7.87 1.66 -3.66
N TYR A 10 -7.53 0.60 -4.39
CA TYR A 10 -6.40 0.56 -5.31
C TYR A 10 -6.88 0.64 -6.76
N TRP A 11 -6.42 1.64 -7.50
CA TRP A 11 -6.63 1.74 -8.95
C TRP A 11 -5.39 1.19 -9.67
N PRO A 12 -5.51 0.06 -10.39
CA PRO A 12 -4.37 -0.52 -11.09
C PRO A 12 -3.90 0.36 -12.25
N LEU A 13 -2.61 0.32 -12.54
CA LEU A 13 -1.95 1.11 -13.59
C LEU A 13 -2.55 0.84 -14.97
N HIS A 14 -2.92 -0.40 -15.24
CA HIS A 14 -3.51 -0.84 -16.51
C HIS A 14 -4.96 -1.33 -16.40
N GLY A 15 -5.54 -1.28 -15.20
CA GLY A 15 -6.88 -1.77 -14.92
C GLY A 15 -7.97 -0.74 -15.22
N SER A 16 -9.16 -1.21 -15.60
CA SER A 16 -10.32 -0.34 -15.85
C SER A 16 -11.18 -0.08 -14.61
N ALA A 17 -10.95 -0.81 -13.52
CA ALA A 17 -11.74 -0.74 -12.30
C ALA A 17 -10.85 -0.87 -11.06
N PRO A 18 -11.18 -0.18 -9.96
CA PRO A 18 -10.45 -0.31 -8.73
C PRO A 18 -10.72 -1.68 -8.08
N VAL A 19 -9.78 -2.09 -7.26
CA VAL A 19 -9.91 -3.22 -6.34
C VAL A 19 -9.76 -2.71 -4.90
N PHE A 20 -10.29 -3.48 -3.97
CA PHE A 20 -10.16 -3.28 -2.55
C PHE A 20 -9.18 -4.29 -1.99
N LEU A 21 -8.20 -3.78 -1.27
CA LEU A 21 -7.19 -4.54 -0.53
C LEU A 21 -7.41 -4.30 0.97
N LEU A 22 -6.87 -5.19 1.78
CA LEU A 22 -6.86 -5.05 3.24
C LEU A 22 -5.42 -4.99 3.74
N TRP A 23 -5.10 -3.93 4.46
CA TRP A 23 -3.83 -3.73 5.16
C TRP A 23 -4.15 -3.54 6.64
N TYR A 24 -3.42 -4.17 7.55
CA TYR A 24 -3.77 -4.16 8.96
C TYR A 24 -2.53 -4.27 9.85
N THR A 25 -2.60 -3.70 11.04
CA THR A 25 -1.60 -3.95 12.08
C THR A 25 -1.89 -5.28 12.75
N ASP A 26 -0.95 -6.22 12.66
CA ASP A 26 -1.01 -7.48 13.41
C ASP A 26 -0.72 -7.25 14.89
N THR A 27 -1.17 -8.15 15.76
CA THR A 27 -0.91 -8.07 17.22
C THR A 27 0.30 -8.85 17.66
N ASP A 28 1.25 -9.07 16.75
CA ASP A 28 2.57 -9.54 17.16
C ASP A 28 3.23 -8.51 18.09
N LYS A 29 4.32 -8.92 18.75
CA LYS A 29 4.99 -8.07 19.75
C LYS A 29 5.48 -6.73 19.18
N GLU A 30 5.64 -6.67 17.85
CA GLU A 30 6.19 -5.53 17.14
C GLU A 30 5.10 -4.66 16.49
N ASN A 31 3.82 -5.06 16.57
CA ASN A 31 2.69 -4.44 15.86
C ASN A 31 3.00 -4.24 14.37
N THR A 32 3.41 -5.31 13.69
CA THR A 32 3.78 -5.20 12.27
C THR A 32 2.57 -4.98 11.39
N ASP A 33 2.66 -4.02 10.47
CA ASP A 33 1.67 -3.83 9.42
C ASP A 33 1.80 -4.94 8.35
N LYS A 34 0.67 -5.52 7.94
CA LYS A 34 0.59 -6.68 7.05
C LYS A 34 -0.49 -6.53 6.02
N LEU A 35 -0.17 -6.93 4.79
CA LEU A 35 -1.14 -7.03 3.71
C LEU A 35 -1.88 -8.37 3.79
N PHE A 36 -3.19 -8.34 3.59
CA PHE A 36 -4.02 -9.54 3.59
C PHE A 36 -3.73 -10.40 2.37
N THR A 37 -3.29 -11.64 2.63
CA THR A 37 -2.73 -12.54 1.61
C THR A 37 -3.26 -13.96 1.79
N PHE A 38 -3.17 -14.75 0.72
CA PHE A 38 -3.31 -16.19 0.78
C PHE A 38 -2.06 -16.83 1.39
N LYS A 39 -2.16 -18.09 1.82
CA LYS A 39 -1.02 -18.91 2.26
C LYS A 39 0.05 -19.10 1.19
N THR A 40 -0.27 -18.80 -0.07
CA THR A 40 0.65 -18.80 -1.21
C THR A 40 1.51 -17.54 -1.32
N GLY A 41 1.20 -16.49 -0.55
CA GLY A 41 1.84 -15.17 -0.63
C GLY A 41 1.14 -14.19 -1.56
N GLU A 42 0.16 -14.65 -2.35
CA GLU A 42 -0.61 -13.80 -3.26
C GLU A 42 -1.52 -12.84 -2.48
N ILE A 43 -1.66 -11.62 -3.00
CA ILE A 43 -2.47 -10.55 -2.41
C ILE A 43 -3.94 -10.85 -2.65
N PHE A 44 -4.73 -10.85 -1.58
CA PHE A 44 -6.17 -10.95 -1.68
C PHE A 44 -6.76 -9.61 -2.11
N ALA A 45 -7.54 -9.61 -3.19
CA ALA A 45 -8.20 -8.42 -3.71
C ALA A 45 -9.67 -8.70 -4.08
N SER A 46 -10.54 -7.69 -3.98
CA SER A 46 -11.95 -7.79 -4.37
C SER A 46 -12.42 -6.54 -5.10
N HIS A 47 -13.35 -6.65 -6.04
CA HIS A 47 -14.01 -5.47 -6.64
C HIS A 47 -15.13 -4.86 -5.78
N SER A 48 -15.50 -5.51 -4.66
CA SER A 48 -16.66 -5.13 -3.85
C SER A 48 -16.35 -5.22 -2.35
N LEU A 49 -16.58 -4.11 -1.64
CA LEU A 49 -16.57 -4.09 -0.18
C LEU A 49 -17.75 -4.85 0.41
N ASN A 50 -18.91 -4.79 -0.24
CA ASN A 50 -20.12 -5.46 0.22
C ASN A 50 -19.93 -6.98 0.26
N ASP A 51 -19.15 -7.51 -0.68
CA ASP A 51 -18.90 -8.96 -0.78
C ASP A 51 -17.60 -9.39 -0.13
N LEU A 52 -16.82 -8.45 0.43
CA LEU A 52 -15.49 -8.72 0.99
C LEU A 52 -15.55 -9.75 2.11
N LYS A 53 -16.45 -9.55 3.09
CA LYS A 53 -16.67 -10.50 4.20
C LYS A 53 -17.04 -11.89 3.70
N ALA A 54 -17.98 -11.98 2.76
CA ALA A 54 -18.44 -13.27 2.21
C ALA A 54 -17.31 -13.97 1.44
N THR A 55 -16.55 -13.22 0.65
CA THR A 55 -15.41 -13.72 -0.12
C THR A 55 -14.30 -14.24 0.80
N ILE A 56 -14.02 -13.53 1.91
CA ILE A 56 -13.06 -13.98 2.93
C ILE A 56 -13.53 -15.29 3.58
N ILE A 57 -14.80 -15.39 3.97
CA ILE A 57 -15.35 -16.61 4.59
C ILE A 57 -15.26 -17.80 3.63
N GLN A 58 -15.59 -17.61 2.35
CA GLN A 58 -15.51 -18.66 1.33
C GLN A 58 -14.08 -19.18 1.10
N ASN A 59 -13.08 -18.33 1.33
CA ASN A 59 -11.68 -18.65 1.08
C ASN A 59 -10.88 -18.83 2.40
N PHE A 60 -11.56 -18.96 3.54
CA PHE A 60 -10.94 -18.89 4.87
C PHE A 60 -9.76 -19.87 5.01
N ASP A 61 -9.92 -21.11 4.54
CA ASP A 61 -8.87 -22.14 4.63
C ASP A 61 -7.62 -21.84 3.79
N ALA A 62 -7.74 -21.00 2.76
CA ALA A 62 -6.64 -20.60 1.87
C ALA A 62 -5.95 -19.31 2.32
N ILE A 63 -6.55 -18.55 3.23
CA ILE A 63 -6.05 -17.26 3.71
C ILE A 63 -4.95 -17.48 4.75
N ASN A 64 -3.92 -16.64 4.72
CA ASN A 64 -2.93 -16.59 5.78
C ASN A 64 -3.57 -15.96 7.03
N GLU A 65 -3.97 -16.79 8.00
CA GLU A 65 -4.68 -16.34 9.19
C GLU A 65 -3.76 -15.51 10.09
N PHE A 66 -4.23 -14.33 10.49
CA PHE A 66 -3.68 -13.56 11.59
C PHE A 66 -4.58 -13.67 12.82
N GLU A 67 -4.03 -13.41 14.01
CA GLU A 67 -4.69 -13.72 15.29
C GLU A 67 -6.06 -13.04 15.44
N ASN A 68 -6.22 -11.83 14.89
CA ASN A 68 -7.46 -11.04 15.00
C ASN A 68 -8.45 -11.18 13.84
N LEU A 69 -8.17 -11.99 12.81
CA LEU A 69 -9.05 -12.08 11.64
C LEU A 69 -10.49 -12.43 12.04
N LYS A 70 -10.66 -13.36 12.97
CA LYS A 70 -11.98 -13.76 13.47
C LYS A 70 -12.70 -12.64 14.22
N ASN A 71 -11.97 -11.88 15.05
CA ASN A 71 -12.54 -10.73 15.77
C ASN A 71 -12.97 -9.64 14.79
N TRP A 72 -12.10 -9.32 13.84
CA TRP A 72 -12.39 -8.34 12.79
C TRP A 72 -13.59 -8.75 11.92
N LEU A 73 -13.69 -10.02 11.51
CA LEU A 73 -14.84 -10.53 10.74
C LEU A 73 -16.16 -10.47 11.51
N ASN A 74 -16.13 -10.66 12.84
CA ASN A 74 -17.29 -10.54 13.70
C ASN A 74 -17.75 -9.08 13.82
N ASP A 75 -16.81 -8.14 13.84
CA ASP A 75 -17.07 -6.70 13.94
C ASP A 75 -17.25 -6.01 12.58
N PHE A 76 -17.13 -6.74 11.46
CA PHE A 76 -17.10 -6.17 10.10
C PHE A 76 -18.29 -5.26 9.78
N GLU A 77 -19.49 -5.59 10.26
CA GLU A 77 -20.71 -4.80 10.04
C GLU A 77 -20.74 -3.49 10.84
N ASN A 78 -19.91 -3.39 11.87
CA ASN A 78 -19.76 -2.20 12.71
C ASN A 78 -18.57 -1.33 12.30
N LEU A 79 -17.81 -1.73 11.27
CA LEU A 79 -16.69 -0.95 10.76
C LEU A 79 -17.21 0.28 10.03
N ASP A 80 -16.64 1.43 10.36
CA ASP A 80 -16.88 2.64 9.60
C ASP A 80 -15.99 2.66 8.35
N PHE A 81 -16.58 2.44 7.18
CA PHE A 81 -15.89 2.48 5.89
C PHE A 81 -15.66 3.91 5.35
N ASN A 82 -15.93 4.94 6.14
CA ASN A 82 -15.81 6.34 5.72
C ASN A 82 -14.35 6.78 5.44
N GLU A 83 -13.34 6.07 5.94
CA GLU A 83 -11.92 6.40 5.72
C GLU A 83 -11.23 5.31 4.88
N LEU A 84 -11.23 5.52 3.55
CA LEU A 84 -10.48 4.70 2.61
C LEU A 84 -9.16 5.38 2.23
N THR A 85 -8.05 4.67 2.35
CA THR A 85 -6.80 5.11 1.72
C THR A 85 -6.88 4.79 0.24
N VAL A 86 -6.72 5.81 -0.61
CA VAL A 86 -6.80 5.65 -2.07
C VAL A 86 -5.40 5.60 -2.65
N TYR A 87 -5.12 4.54 -3.40
CA TYR A 87 -3.91 4.37 -4.19
C TYR A 87 -4.29 4.50 -5.67
N ASP A 88 -4.05 5.68 -6.26
CA ASP A 88 -4.30 5.92 -7.69
C ASP A 88 -3.00 5.79 -8.50
N MET A 89 -2.69 4.56 -8.94
CA MET A 89 -1.44 4.29 -9.64
C MET A 89 -1.33 5.03 -10.97
N PRO A 90 -2.37 5.11 -11.83
CA PRO A 90 -2.31 5.91 -13.05
C PRO A 90 -1.98 7.39 -12.78
N LYS A 91 -2.61 8.02 -11.79
CA LYS A 91 -2.34 9.43 -11.43
C LYS A 91 -0.91 9.60 -10.92
N MET A 92 -0.50 8.79 -9.94
CA MET A 92 0.84 8.85 -9.35
C MET A 92 1.93 8.59 -10.40
N TYR A 93 1.78 7.55 -11.22
CA TYR A 93 2.73 7.19 -12.27
C TYR A 93 2.85 8.30 -13.32
N ALA A 94 1.72 8.90 -13.74
CA ALA A 94 1.73 10.02 -14.69
C ALA A 94 2.49 11.25 -14.14
N ALA A 95 2.27 11.59 -12.86
CA ALA A 95 2.98 12.70 -12.20
C ALA A 95 4.50 12.43 -12.12
N VAL A 96 4.91 11.23 -11.68
CA VAL A 96 6.33 10.84 -11.64
C VAL A 96 6.96 10.90 -13.03
N LYS A 97 6.26 10.43 -14.07
CA LYS A 97 6.71 10.47 -15.46
C LYS A 97 6.82 11.90 -15.99
N ALA A 98 5.91 12.79 -15.59
CA ALA A 98 5.95 14.22 -15.89
C ALA A 98 6.99 14.99 -15.06
N GLN A 99 7.62 14.33 -14.07
CA GLN A 99 8.56 14.93 -13.11
C GLN A 99 7.89 15.95 -12.17
N GLU A 100 6.60 15.77 -11.91
CA GLU A 100 5.80 16.57 -10.99
C GLU A 100 5.99 16.04 -9.56
N PHE A 101 7.12 16.38 -8.95
CA PHE A 101 7.47 15.92 -7.60
C PHE A 101 6.95 16.88 -6.52
N GLU A 102 5.66 17.17 -6.57
CA GLU A 102 4.98 17.91 -5.52
C GLU A 102 4.86 17.05 -4.26
N MET A 103 4.53 17.70 -3.14
CA MET A 103 4.44 17.05 -1.83
C MET A 103 3.48 15.87 -1.83
N GLU A 104 2.30 16.04 -2.45
CA GLU A 104 1.28 14.99 -2.58
C GLU A 104 1.83 13.78 -3.36
N THR A 105 2.48 14.00 -4.51
CA THR A 105 3.05 12.91 -5.31
C THR A 105 4.15 12.15 -4.57
N LEU A 106 4.99 12.85 -3.81
CA LEU A 106 6.05 12.22 -3.00
C LEU A 106 5.48 11.44 -1.82
N GLU A 107 4.38 11.93 -1.22
CA GLU A 107 3.64 11.25 -0.16
C GLU A 107 2.99 9.97 -0.69
N ASP A 108 2.23 10.05 -1.79
CA ASP A 108 1.59 8.91 -2.45
C ASP A 108 2.62 7.82 -2.83
N LEU A 109 3.74 8.25 -3.42
CA LEU A 109 4.82 7.35 -3.78
C LEU A 109 5.45 6.68 -2.56
N THR A 110 5.71 7.44 -1.50
CA THR A 110 6.31 6.91 -0.27
C THR A 110 5.38 5.94 0.43
N ASN A 111 4.09 6.25 0.48
CA ASN A 111 3.06 5.37 1.02
C ASN A 111 3.00 4.05 0.23
N PHE A 112 3.07 4.11 -1.10
CA PHE A 112 3.10 2.90 -1.92
C PHE A 112 4.38 2.07 -1.74
N ILE A 113 5.54 2.73 -1.59
CA ILE A 113 6.80 2.05 -1.27
C ILE A 113 6.71 1.33 0.09
N ASN A 114 6.09 1.96 1.10
CA ASN A 114 5.88 1.34 2.41
C ASN A 114 4.96 0.13 2.32
N LEU A 115 3.80 0.27 1.65
CA LEU A 115 2.86 -0.82 1.42
C LEU A 115 3.53 -2.03 0.73
N PHE A 116 4.31 -1.77 -0.32
CA PHE A 116 5.09 -2.81 -1.00
C PHE A 116 6.16 -3.42 -0.07
N GLY A 117 6.81 -2.57 0.72
CA GLY A 117 7.78 -2.98 1.73
C GLY A 117 7.19 -3.99 2.70
N ASP A 118 6.05 -3.70 3.30
CA ASP A 118 5.39 -4.60 4.24
C ASP A 118 5.01 -5.92 3.56
N TYR A 119 4.45 -5.84 2.35
CA TYR A 119 4.10 -7.01 1.55
C TYR A 119 5.28 -7.96 1.28
N VAL A 120 6.46 -7.44 0.96
CA VAL A 120 7.62 -8.31 0.63
C VAL A 120 8.38 -8.81 1.87
N HIS A 121 8.23 -8.14 3.02
CA HIS A 121 8.90 -8.54 4.26
C HIS A 121 8.03 -9.46 5.14
N GLN A 122 6.71 -9.48 4.95
CA GLN A 122 5.80 -10.25 5.80
C GLN A 122 5.91 -11.78 5.65
N ASP A 123 6.34 -12.30 4.50
CA ASP A 123 6.38 -13.75 4.23
C ASP A 123 7.56 -14.18 3.33
N ASP A 124 8.10 -15.37 3.57
CA ASP A 124 9.20 -15.96 2.80
C ASP A 124 8.86 -16.16 1.31
N SER A 125 7.59 -16.45 1.00
CA SER A 125 7.08 -16.61 -0.36
C SER A 125 7.23 -15.35 -1.21
N ASN A 126 7.32 -14.17 -0.59
CA ASN A 126 7.39 -12.88 -1.28
C ASN A 126 8.83 -12.32 -1.36
N LYS A 127 9.81 -12.95 -0.69
CA LYS A 127 11.20 -12.45 -0.61
C LYS A 127 11.91 -12.31 -1.96
N TYR A 128 11.45 -13.03 -2.98
CA TYR A 128 11.99 -12.89 -4.34
C TYR A 128 11.76 -11.49 -4.93
N LEU A 129 10.76 -10.73 -4.43
CA LEU A 129 10.45 -9.36 -4.81
C LEU A 129 11.24 -8.31 -4.02
N MET A 130 11.88 -8.70 -2.92
CA MET A 130 12.61 -7.80 -2.03
C MET A 130 13.67 -6.94 -2.73
N PRO A 131 14.39 -7.38 -3.79
CA PRO A 131 15.29 -6.49 -4.53
C PRO A 131 14.63 -5.22 -5.10
N LEU A 132 13.31 -5.26 -5.39
CA LEU A 132 12.56 -4.11 -5.91
C LEU A 132 12.35 -3.02 -4.85
N SER A 133 12.16 -3.40 -3.58
CA SER A 133 11.99 -2.44 -2.47
C SER A 133 13.29 -1.67 -2.18
N TYR A 134 14.44 -2.19 -2.61
CA TYR A 134 15.75 -1.55 -2.51
C TYR A 134 16.16 -0.75 -3.77
N ASN A 135 15.22 -0.43 -4.67
CA ASN A 135 15.52 0.41 -5.81
C ASN A 135 16.05 1.79 -5.34
N LYS A 136 17.32 2.07 -5.63
CA LYS A 136 18.01 3.29 -5.16
C LYS A 136 17.35 4.60 -5.59
N HIS A 137 16.56 4.62 -6.66
CA HIS A 137 15.89 5.83 -7.14
C HIS A 137 14.58 6.07 -6.41
N LEU A 138 13.83 5.01 -6.13
CA LEU A 138 12.65 5.06 -5.26
C LEU A 138 13.05 5.39 -3.81
N ARG A 139 14.16 4.80 -3.34
CA ARG A 139 14.70 5.09 -2.00
C ARG A 139 15.01 6.57 -1.79
N LYS A 140 15.50 7.27 -2.82
CA LYS A 140 15.72 8.72 -2.74
C LYS A 140 14.44 9.51 -2.50
N ALA A 141 13.33 9.11 -3.12
CA ALA A 141 12.04 9.77 -2.91
C ALA A 141 11.54 9.53 -1.48
N TRP A 142 11.67 8.29 -1.00
CA TRP A 142 11.38 7.91 0.38
C TRP A 142 12.20 8.75 1.39
N ASP A 143 13.53 8.77 1.25
CA ASP A 143 14.41 9.52 2.15
C ASP A 143 14.09 11.02 2.11
N TYR A 144 13.88 11.59 0.92
CA TYR A 144 13.51 13.00 0.77
C TYR A 144 12.18 13.32 1.44
N PHE A 145 11.16 12.47 1.26
CA PHE A 145 9.85 12.67 1.89
C PHE A 145 9.99 12.67 3.41
N TYR A 146 10.69 11.71 4.01
CA TYR A 146 10.85 11.69 5.45
C TYR A 146 11.64 12.89 5.98
N ASP A 147 12.77 13.22 5.34
CA ASP A 147 13.68 14.27 5.81
C ASP A 147 13.15 15.68 5.58
N SER A 148 12.42 15.90 4.48
CA SER A 148 12.00 17.24 4.04
C SER A 148 10.51 17.50 4.21
N VAL A 149 9.71 16.45 4.41
CA VAL A 149 8.25 16.55 4.50
C VAL A 149 7.73 16.01 5.82
N PHE A 150 7.80 14.70 6.06
CA PHE A 150 7.15 14.03 7.19
C PHE A 150 7.66 14.54 8.54
N TRP A 151 8.96 14.39 8.83
CA TRP A 151 9.51 14.78 10.12
C TRP A 151 9.43 16.28 10.38
N PRO A 152 9.74 17.16 9.41
CA PRO A 152 9.55 18.60 9.60
C PRO A 152 8.09 18.98 9.87
N ARG A 153 7.13 18.43 9.10
CA ARG A 153 5.68 18.69 9.27
C ARG A 153 5.21 18.26 10.65
N PHE A 154 5.70 17.12 11.15
CA PHE A 154 5.33 16.56 12.44
C PHE A 154 5.95 17.31 13.63
N ASN A 155 7.22 17.68 13.53
CA ASN A 155 7.97 18.25 14.66
C ASN A 155 7.80 19.76 14.83
N ASP A 156 7.54 20.52 13.76
CA ASP A 156 7.46 21.98 13.79
C ASP A 156 6.62 22.51 12.62
N LYS A 157 5.29 22.53 12.80
CA LYS A 157 4.34 22.89 11.75
C LYS A 157 4.51 24.33 11.26
N ASP A 158 4.73 25.29 12.16
CA ASP A 158 4.87 26.71 11.81
C ASP A 158 6.11 26.94 10.95
N ARG A 159 7.22 26.26 11.27
CA ARG A 159 8.42 26.28 10.44
C ARG A 159 8.21 25.54 9.12
N PHE A 160 7.50 24.42 9.14
CA PHE A 160 7.26 23.63 7.93
C PHE A 160 6.49 24.39 6.84
N GLU A 161 5.53 25.22 7.24
CA GLU A 161 4.71 26.02 6.32
C GLU A 161 5.49 27.18 5.69
N THR A 162 6.49 27.72 6.40
CA THR A 162 7.27 28.89 5.96
C THR A 162 8.62 28.53 5.34
N TRP A 163 9.08 27.28 5.48
CA TRP A 163 10.37 26.82 5.00
C TRP A 163 10.39 26.56 3.49
N GLU A 164 11.34 27.19 2.80
CA GLU A 164 11.69 26.85 1.42
C GLU A 164 12.48 25.54 1.37
N ARG A 165 11.78 24.46 0.98
CA ARG A 165 12.35 23.11 0.90
C ARG A 165 13.32 23.00 -0.28
N PRO A 166 14.45 22.27 -0.13
CA PRO A 166 15.34 22.02 -1.26
C PRO A 166 14.59 21.22 -2.34
N PRO A 167 14.80 21.48 -3.64
CA PRO A 167 14.12 20.73 -4.68
C PRO A 167 14.53 19.25 -4.68
N PHE A 168 13.56 18.35 -4.86
CA PHE A 168 13.84 16.93 -5.06
C PHE A 168 14.56 16.71 -6.39
N LYS A 169 15.65 15.92 -6.36
CA LYS A 169 16.49 15.65 -7.54
C LYS A 169 16.77 14.16 -7.68
N VAL A 170 16.39 13.60 -8.83
CA VAL A 170 16.53 12.18 -9.14
C VAL A 170 16.74 11.98 -10.64
N ASN A 171 17.25 10.81 -11.03
CA ASN A 171 17.17 10.37 -12.41
C ASN A 171 15.73 9.90 -12.68
N ALA A 172 14.91 10.78 -13.27
CA ALA A 172 13.49 10.53 -13.51
C ALA A 172 13.25 9.26 -14.33
N VAL A 173 14.02 9.04 -15.41
CA VAL A 173 13.89 7.83 -16.25
C VAL A 173 14.06 6.56 -15.43
N LYS A 174 15.10 6.51 -14.58
CA LYS A 174 15.36 5.32 -13.75
C LYS A 174 14.36 5.16 -12.61
N MET A 175 13.84 6.25 -12.08
CA MET A 175 12.77 6.24 -11.09
C MET A 175 11.47 5.71 -11.68
N THR A 176 11.06 6.21 -12.85
CA THR A 176 9.85 5.74 -13.55
C THR A 176 9.96 4.26 -13.91
N GLN A 177 11.11 3.81 -14.43
CA GLN A 177 11.36 2.38 -14.70
C GLN A 177 11.22 1.53 -13.44
N GLY A 178 11.82 1.96 -12.33
CA GLY A 178 11.72 1.23 -11.06
C GLY A 178 10.32 1.23 -10.47
N LEU A 179 9.58 2.34 -10.63
CA LEU A 179 8.20 2.45 -10.19
C LEU A 179 7.28 1.53 -11.00
N GLU A 180 7.43 1.50 -12.32
CA GLU A 180 6.68 0.60 -13.22
C GLU A 180 6.88 -0.85 -12.81
N GLU A 181 8.13 -1.29 -12.68
CA GLU A 181 8.47 -2.67 -12.29
C GLU A 181 7.90 -3.04 -10.92
N LEU A 182 7.92 -2.11 -9.96
CA LEU A 182 7.37 -2.31 -8.62
C LEU A 182 5.84 -2.41 -8.65
N ILE A 183 5.16 -1.53 -9.39
CA ILE A 183 3.69 -1.58 -9.57
C ILE A 183 3.28 -2.88 -10.27
N GLU A 184 3.89 -3.21 -11.41
CA GLU A 184 3.57 -4.41 -12.17
C GLU A 184 3.80 -5.69 -11.36
N SER A 185 4.86 -5.73 -10.54
CA SER A 185 5.12 -6.87 -9.65
C SER A 185 4.09 -6.98 -8.53
N PHE A 186 3.66 -5.85 -7.96
CA PHE A 186 2.62 -5.82 -6.94
C PHE A 186 1.27 -6.28 -7.51
N GLU A 187 0.86 -5.71 -8.65
CA GLU A 187 -0.38 -6.06 -9.35
C GLU A 187 -0.38 -7.51 -9.86
N GLY A 188 0.75 -7.98 -10.37
CA GLY A 188 0.91 -9.36 -10.85
C GLY A 188 0.79 -10.43 -9.76
N ASN A 189 0.91 -10.04 -8.49
CA ASN A 189 0.69 -10.92 -7.34
C ASN A 189 -0.71 -10.78 -6.72
N MET A 190 -1.61 -10.02 -7.33
CA MET A 190 -3.00 -9.91 -6.87
C MET A 190 -3.87 -11.01 -7.43
N ILE A 191 -4.64 -11.65 -6.55
CA ILE A 191 -5.77 -12.49 -6.92
C ILE A 191 -7.05 -11.71 -6.65
N VAL A 192 -7.64 -11.21 -7.74
CA VAL A 192 -8.89 -10.48 -7.71
C VAL A 192 -10.05 -11.46 -7.75
N LEU A 193 -10.74 -11.58 -6.62
CA LEU A 193 -11.89 -12.46 -6.49
C LEU A 193 -13.19 -11.74 -6.87
N ASN A 194 -14.04 -12.47 -7.58
CA ASN A 194 -15.41 -12.07 -7.86
C ASN A 194 -16.34 -12.95 -7.04
N TYR A 195 -17.20 -12.34 -6.24
CA TYR A 195 -18.29 -13.08 -5.61
C TYR A 195 -19.25 -13.55 -6.70
N THR A 196 -19.31 -14.86 -6.90
CA THR A 196 -20.25 -15.48 -7.85
C THR A 196 -21.36 -16.11 -7.00
N LEU A 197 -22.58 -15.58 -7.15
CA LEU A 197 -23.80 -16.10 -6.51
C LEU A 197 -24.15 -17.51 -7.01
#